data_AF-A0A168MZQ6-F1
#
_entry.id   AF-A0A168MZQ6-F1
#
_cell.length_a   1.000
_cell.length_b   1.000
_cell.length_c   1.000
_cell.angle_alpha   90.00
_cell.angle_beta   90.00
_cell.angle_gamma   90.00
#
_symmetry.space_group_name_H-M   'P 1'
#
loop_
_entity.id
_entity.type
_entity.pdbx_description
1 polymer ?
#
loop_
_entity_poly.entity_id
_entity_poly.type
_entity_poly.pdbx_seq_one_letter_code
_entity_poly.pdbx_strand_id
1 'polypeptide(L)'
;DIANIHQRRLNGLDDQTNKSMGAFIPYLESRSYDIRWHTDKNKRIVTVYFTNEQCIKLARKFNEVVATDATYKTNRFKLPFANMVGVNNVGCDDKTLSTFAVAGAWISKEDTDSYTWVLEQLAKTVY
;
A
#
# COMPACT_ATOMS: atom_id res chain seq x y z
N ASP A 1 -2.15 -26.16 2.13
CA ASP A 1 -1.04 -25.89 1.20
C ASP A 1 -0.99 -24.48 0.57
N ILE A 2 -1.35 -23.43 1.30
CA ILE A 2 -1.22 -22.04 0.82
C ILE A 2 0.18 -21.47 1.14
N ALA A 3 0.73 -21.81 2.32
CA ALA A 3 2.05 -21.36 2.77
C ALA A 3 3.19 -21.70 1.79
N ASN A 4 3.17 -22.91 1.20
CA ASN A 4 4.19 -23.35 0.25
C ASN A 4 4.18 -22.56 -1.08
N ILE A 5 3.03 -21.98 -1.47
CA ILE A 5 2.89 -21.20 -2.70
C ILE A 5 3.49 -19.80 -2.50
N HIS A 6 3.20 -19.13 -1.38
CA HIS A 6 3.82 -17.85 -1.02
C HIS A 6 5.35 -17.99 -0.88
N GLN A 7 5.79 -19.08 -0.26
CA GLN A 7 7.21 -19.36 -0.05
C GLN A 7 7.97 -19.58 -1.37
N ARG A 8 7.34 -20.23 -2.37
CA ARG A 8 7.90 -20.35 -3.72
C ARG A 8 7.92 -19.03 -4.50
N ARG A 9 6.91 -18.16 -4.32
CA ARG A 9 6.82 -16.84 -4.99
C ARG A 9 7.92 -15.88 -4.54
N LEU A 10 8.46 -16.08 -3.34
CA LEU A 10 9.51 -15.25 -2.74
C LEU A 10 10.92 -15.89 -2.84
N ASN A 11 11.04 -17.10 -3.41
CA ASN A 11 12.33 -17.77 -3.57
C ASN A 11 13.19 -17.07 -4.64
N GLY A 12 14.32 -16.50 -4.22
CA GLY A 12 15.30 -15.83 -5.08
C GLY A 12 15.45 -14.32 -4.85
N LEU A 13 14.82 -13.78 -3.81
CA LEU A 13 14.95 -12.39 -3.43
C LEU A 13 16.11 -12.18 -2.40
N ASP A 14 16.95 -11.13 -2.54
CA ASP A 14 18.11 -10.76 -1.67
C ASP A 14 17.85 -10.65 -0.13
N ASP A 15 18.81 -11.00 0.73
CA ASP A 15 18.54 -11.59 2.07
C ASP A 15 17.96 -10.64 3.15
N GLN A 16 18.22 -9.32 3.10
CA GLN A 16 17.82 -8.41 4.20
C GLN A 16 16.49 -7.67 3.95
N THR A 17 16.29 -7.11 2.75
CA THR A 17 15.03 -6.44 2.33
C THR A 17 13.88 -7.42 2.22
N ASN A 18 14.20 -8.65 1.79
CA ASN A 18 13.18 -9.64 1.52
C ASN A 18 12.73 -10.42 2.75
N LYS A 19 13.51 -10.49 3.83
CA LYS A 19 12.99 -11.05 5.10
C LYS A 19 11.87 -10.22 5.70
N SER A 20 11.96 -8.89 5.61
CA SER A 20 10.94 -8.02 6.23
C SER A 20 9.76 -7.77 5.32
N MET A 21 9.97 -7.43 4.05
CA MET A 21 8.86 -7.28 3.09
C MET A 21 8.23 -8.64 2.74
N GLY A 22 9.04 -9.69 2.66
CA GLY A 22 8.57 -11.06 2.46
C GLY A 22 7.87 -11.68 3.67
N ALA A 23 8.01 -11.13 4.89
CA ALA A 23 7.13 -11.46 6.01
C ALA A 23 5.88 -10.57 6.05
N PHE A 24 6.03 -9.30 5.63
CA PHE A 24 4.95 -8.32 5.64
C PHE A 24 3.85 -8.62 4.60
N ILE A 25 4.23 -9.03 3.40
CA ILE A 25 3.25 -9.41 2.35
C ILE A 25 2.36 -10.57 2.81
N PRO A 26 2.90 -11.74 3.24
CA PRO A 26 2.07 -12.83 3.75
C PRO A 26 1.23 -12.44 4.97
N TYR A 27 1.74 -11.56 5.84
CA TYR A 27 1.00 -11.04 7.00
C TYR A 27 -0.25 -10.24 6.59
N LEU A 28 -0.17 -9.50 5.48
CA LEU A 28 -1.30 -8.76 4.93
C LEU A 28 -2.24 -9.68 4.12
N GLU A 29 -1.69 -10.62 3.34
CA GLU A 29 -2.47 -11.62 2.61
C GLU A 29 -3.31 -12.46 3.57
N SER A 30 -2.75 -12.84 4.73
CA SER A 30 -3.47 -13.59 5.77
C SER A 30 -4.61 -12.79 6.42
N ARG A 31 -4.68 -11.48 6.20
CA ARG A 31 -5.73 -10.56 6.68
C ARG A 31 -6.63 -10.07 5.55
N SER A 32 -6.57 -10.72 4.38
CA SER A 32 -7.41 -10.41 3.23
C SER A 32 -7.22 -8.98 2.69
N TYR A 33 -6.00 -8.45 2.77
CA TYR A 33 -5.66 -7.22 2.05
C TYR A 33 -5.45 -7.55 0.56
N ASP A 34 -5.89 -6.64 -0.32
CA ASP A 34 -5.44 -6.63 -1.71
C ASP A 34 -4.04 -6.01 -1.75
N ILE A 35 -3.09 -6.70 -2.37
CA ILE A 35 -1.68 -6.32 -2.39
C ILE A 35 -1.13 -6.45 -3.80
N ARG A 36 -0.42 -5.41 -4.23
CA ARG A 36 0.27 -5.36 -5.52
C ARG A 36 1.71 -4.93 -5.27
N TRP A 37 2.66 -5.52 -5.96
CA TRP A 37 4.07 -5.23 -5.73
C TRP A 37 4.91 -5.49 -6.97
N HIS A 38 6.06 -4.81 -7.05
CA HIS A 38 7.05 -5.03 -8.09
C HIS A 38 8.43 -5.33 -7.50
N THR A 39 9.22 -6.04 -8.30
CA THR A 39 10.62 -6.30 -8.04
C THR A 39 11.53 -5.64 -9.04
N ASP A 40 12.72 -5.28 -8.59
CA ASP A 40 13.82 -4.92 -9.49
C ASP A 40 14.46 -6.14 -10.17
N LYS A 41 15.47 -5.87 -11.01
CA LYS A 41 16.26 -6.89 -11.74
C LYS A 41 16.96 -7.89 -10.81
N ASN A 42 17.20 -7.50 -9.56
CA ASN A 42 17.84 -8.31 -8.54
C ASN A 42 16.80 -9.04 -7.68
N LYS A 43 15.54 -9.10 -8.11
CA LYS A 43 14.44 -9.71 -7.37
C LYS A 43 14.32 -9.08 -5.98
N ARG A 44 14.41 -7.77 -5.84
CA ARG A 44 14.14 -7.08 -4.57
C ARG A 44 12.82 -6.36 -4.67
N ILE A 45 11.97 -6.49 -3.66
CA ILE A 45 10.70 -5.75 -3.60
C ILE A 45 11.02 -4.26 -3.48
N VAL A 46 10.63 -3.49 -4.48
CA VAL A 46 10.92 -2.04 -4.57
C VAL A 46 9.67 -1.19 -4.42
N THR A 47 8.50 -1.74 -4.74
CA THR A 47 7.23 -1.07 -4.52
C THR A 47 6.19 -2.07 -4.04
N VAL A 48 5.34 -1.63 -3.12
CA VAL A 48 4.21 -2.41 -2.61
C VAL A 48 3.05 -1.46 -2.39
N TYR A 49 1.90 -1.76 -2.96
CA TYR A 49 0.62 -1.12 -2.70
C TYR A 49 -0.26 -2.12 -1.96
N PHE A 50 -1.00 -1.67 -0.96
CA PHE A 50 -1.94 -2.51 -0.24
C PHE A 50 -3.15 -1.73 0.26
N THR A 51 -4.29 -2.41 0.28
CA THR A 51 -5.56 -1.85 0.74
C THR A 51 -6.46 -2.96 1.29
N ASN A 52 -7.48 -2.57 2.06
CA ASN A 52 -8.47 -3.49 2.61
C ASN A 52 -9.85 -3.23 1.99
N GLU A 53 -10.65 -4.27 1.85
CA GLU A 53 -12.01 -4.17 1.28
C GLU A 53 -12.88 -3.12 2.00
N GLN A 54 -12.75 -2.95 3.32
CA GLN A 54 -13.49 -1.93 4.07
C GLN A 54 -13.04 -0.51 3.70
N CYS A 55 -11.74 -0.29 3.55
CA CYS A 55 -11.16 0.98 3.09
C CYS A 55 -11.66 1.32 1.68
N ILE A 56 -11.71 0.34 0.78
CA ILE A 56 -12.23 0.49 -0.58
C ILE A 56 -13.72 0.87 -0.58
N LYS A 57 -14.53 0.22 0.26
CA LYS A 57 -15.96 0.52 0.37
C LYS A 57 -16.19 1.97 0.81
N LEU A 58 -15.41 2.45 1.78
CA LEU A 58 -15.45 3.86 2.21
C LEU A 58 -14.95 4.79 1.10
N ALA A 59 -13.85 4.45 0.44
CA ALA A 59 -13.28 5.25 -0.65
C ALA A 59 -14.23 5.38 -1.85
N ARG A 60 -15.00 4.32 -2.16
CA ARG A 60 -16.04 4.34 -3.20
C ARG A 60 -17.26 5.16 -2.79
N LYS A 61 -17.59 5.16 -1.50
CA LYS A 61 -18.70 5.93 -0.96
C LYS A 61 -18.38 7.43 -0.87
N PHE A 62 -17.12 7.75 -0.55
CA PHE A 62 -16.60 9.11 -0.40
C PHE A 62 -15.41 9.30 -1.34
N ASN A 63 -15.69 9.33 -2.65
CA ASN A 63 -14.68 9.35 -3.70
C ASN A 63 -14.31 10.78 -4.15
N GLU A 64 -14.81 11.80 -3.46
CA GLU A 64 -14.64 13.20 -3.87
C GLU A 64 -13.22 13.71 -3.60
N VAL A 65 -12.61 13.29 -2.49
CA VAL A 65 -11.29 13.76 -2.06
C VAL A 65 -10.47 12.61 -1.47
N VAL A 66 -9.30 12.38 -2.07
CA VAL A 66 -8.24 11.54 -1.51
C VAL A 66 -6.99 12.39 -1.35
N ALA A 67 -6.49 12.49 -0.13
CA ALA A 67 -5.21 13.12 0.18
C ALA A 67 -4.12 12.05 0.25
N THR A 68 -2.96 12.35 -0.34
CA THR A 68 -1.78 11.47 -0.29
C THR A 68 -0.62 12.23 0.33
N ASP A 69 0.04 11.62 1.31
CA ASP A 69 1.23 12.16 1.96
C ASP A 69 2.34 11.10 1.98
N ALA A 70 3.59 11.51 1.74
CA ALA A 70 4.74 10.63 1.88
C ALA A 70 5.52 10.97 3.13
N THR A 71 5.71 9.96 3.97
CA THR A 71 6.45 10.13 5.21
C THR A 71 7.95 10.11 4.93
N TYR A 72 8.64 11.17 5.39
CA TYR A 72 10.09 11.34 5.31
C TYR A 72 10.87 10.20 6.01
N LYS A 73 10.23 9.45 6.92
CA LYS A 73 10.82 8.24 7.55
C LYS A 73 10.75 7.07 6.59
N THR A 74 11.77 6.97 5.75
CA THR A 74 12.04 5.78 4.97
C THR A 74 12.26 4.60 5.91
N ASN A 75 11.64 3.44 5.63
CA ASN A 75 11.91 2.22 6.39
C ASN A 75 13.41 1.85 6.35
N ARG A 76 13.85 0.82 7.09
CA ARG A 76 15.27 0.34 7.05
C ARG A 76 15.78 -0.02 5.64
N PHE A 77 14.90 -0.08 4.64
CA PHE A 77 15.18 -0.34 3.23
C PHE A 77 15.19 0.93 2.38
N LYS A 78 15.12 2.10 3.01
CA LYS A 78 15.09 3.41 2.36
C LYS A 78 13.91 3.60 1.40
N LEU A 79 12.80 2.88 1.60
CA LEU A 79 11.57 3.07 0.82
C LEU A 79 10.69 4.12 1.52
N PRO A 80 10.36 5.24 0.85
CA PRO A 80 9.33 6.16 1.33
C PRO A 80 7.98 5.45 1.43
N PHE A 81 7.20 5.83 2.45
CA PHE A 81 5.85 5.32 2.62
C PHE A 81 4.84 6.41 2.26
N ALA A 82 4.05 6.17 1.21
CA ALA A 82 2.93 6.98 0.79
C ALA A 82 1.64 6.49 1.45
N ASN A 83 1.05 7.33 2.28
CA ASN A 83 -0.24 7.10 2.92
C ASN A 83 -1.34 7.79 2.12
N MET A 84 -2.43 7.07 1.82
CA MET A 84 -3.61 7.61 1.15
C MET A 84 -4.79 7.61 2.12
N VAL A 85 -5.39 8.78 2.32
CA VAL A 85 -6.53 8.99 3.22
C VAL A 85 -7.69 9.66 2.48
N GLY A 86 -8.90 9.21 2.78
CA GLY A 86 -10.14 9.80 2.29
C GLY A 86 -10.78 10.67 3.37
N VAL A 87 -11.72 11.50 2.97
CA VAL A 87 -12.47 12.39 3.87
C VAL A 87 -13.93 11.95 3.92
N ASN A 88 -14.46 11.80 5.14
CA ASN A 88 -15.83 11.41 5.42
C ASN A 88 -16.61 12.62 5.97
N ASN A 89 -17.93 12.62 5.76
CA ASN A 89 -18.84 13.71 6.08
C ASN A 89 -19.36 13.73 7.54
N VAL A 90 -18.95 12.78 8.37
CA VAL A 90 -19.31 12.73 9.80
C VAL A 90 -18.04 12.81 10.65
N GLY A 91 -17.73 13.99 11.18
CA GLY A 91 -16.66 14.20 12.15
C GLY A 91 -17.10 13.93 13.59
N CYS A 92 -16.27 14.35 14.55
CA CYS A 92 -16.59 14.27 15.98
C CYS A 92 -17.66 15.29 16.41
N ASP A 93 -17.96 16.26 15.58
CA ASP A 93 -19.05 17.22 15.72
C ASP A 93 -19.66 17.57 14.35
N ASP A 94 -20.68 18.43 14.33
CA ASP A 94 -21.39 18.91 13.15
C ASP A 94 -20.56 19.84 12.25
N LYS A 95 -19.32 20.16 12.65
CA LYS A 95 -18.44 21.14 11.99
C LYS A 95 -17.12 20.54 11.52
N THR A 96 -16.86 19.28 11.82
CA THR A 96 -15.59 18.62 11.50
C THR A 96 -15.80 17.50 10.49
N LEU A 97 -14.81 17.30 9.62
CA LEU A 97 -14.72 16.14 8.75
C LEU A 97 -13.86 15.08 9.45
N SER A 98 -14.18 13.81 9.29
CA SER A 98 -13.30 12.71 9.72
C SER A 98 -12.50 12.18 8.53
N THR A 99 -11.31 11.64 8.78
CA THR A 99 -10.50 10.97 7.75
C THR A 99 -10.52 9.47 7.96
N PHE A 100 -10.45 8.71 6.86
CA PHE A 100 -10.31 7.25 6.90
C PHE A 100 -9.15 6.80 6.01
N ALA A 101 -8.54 5.66 6.34
CA ALA A 101 -7.49 5.08 5.51
C ALA A 101 -8.08 4.52 4.22
N VAL A 102 -7.43 4.81 3.09
CA VAL A 102 -7.81 4.30 1.76
C VAL A 102 -6.85 3.19 1.34
N ALA A 103 -5.56 3.50 1.33
CA ALA A 103 -4.51 2.57 0.95
C ALA A 103 -3.15 3.04 1.50
N GLY A 104 -2.19 2.12 1.52
CA GLY A 104 -0.80 2.43 1.80
C GLY A 104 0.09 1.95 0.66
N ALA A 105 1.21 2.63 0.45
CA ALA A 105 2.22 2.16 -0.48
C ALA A 105 3.64 2.42 0.02
N TRP A 106 4.53 1.44 -0.13
CA TRP A 106 5.96 1.69 -0.19
C TRP A 106 6.35 1.94 -1.63
N ILE A 107 7.06 3.04 -1.86
CA ILE A 107 7.56 3.42 -3.17
C ILE A 107 9.08 3.33 -3.21
N SER A 108 9.63 3.19 -4.41
CA SER A 108 11.08 3.04 -4.60
C SER A 108 11.82 4.36 -4.35
N LYS A 109 11.19 5.47 -4.74
CA LYS A 109 11.69 6.84 -4.62
C LYS A 109 10.50 7.81 -4.66
N GLU A 110 10.67 9.00 -4.11
CA GLU A 110 9.73 10.11 -4.29
C GLU A 110 9.90 10.72 -5.69
N ASP A 111 9.47 10.00 -6.72
CA ASP A 111 9.46 10.45 -8.10
C ASP A 111 8.11 10.22 -8.79
N THR A 112 7.91 10.91 -9.92
CA THR A 112 6.65 10.89 -10.67
C THR A 112 6.24 9.49 -11.07
N ASP A 113 7.18 8.65 -11.51
CA ASP A 113 6.89 7.28 -11.96
C ASP A 113 6.38 6.42 -10.80
N SER A 114 7.00 6.53 -9.62
CA SER A 114 6.56 5.79 -8.43
C SER A 114 5.16 6.22 -7.98
N TYR A 115 4.88 7.52 -7.96
CA TYR A 115 3.53 8.01 -7.61
C TYR A 115 2.49 7.67 -8.66
N THR A 116 2.83 7.73 -9.94
CA THR A 116 1.94 7.34 -11.03
C THR A 116 1.49 5.91 -10.86
N TRP A 117 2.43 5.00 -10.57
CA TRP A 117 2.10 3.60 -10.33
C TRP A 117 1.15 3.41 -9.14
N VAL A 118 1.37 4.12 -8.03
CA VAL A 118 0.49 4.07 -6.85
C VAL A 118 -0.91 4.58 -7.19
N LEU A 119 -1.00 5.71 -7.88
CA LEU A 119 -2.28 6.31 -8.29
C LEU A 119 -3.02 5.43 -9.28
N GLU A 120 -2.33 4.72 -10.18
CA GLU A 120 -2.96 3.71 -11.04
C GLU A 120 -3.54 2.53 -10.24
N GLN A 121 -2.85 2.09 -9.18
CA GLN A 121 -3.39 1.02 -8.32
C GLN A 121 -4.61 1.51 -7.54
N LEU A 122 -4.55 2.73 -7.02
CA LEU A 122 -5.68 3.38 -6.38
C LEU A 122 -6.86 3.50 -7.36
N ALA A 123 -6.61 3.94 -8.58
CA ALA A 123 -7.61 4.06 -9.64
C ALA A 123 -8.31 2.72 -9.87
N LYS A 124 -7.54 1.66 -10.12
CA LYS A 124 -8.06 0.29 -10.37
C LYS A 124 -8.78 -0.35 -9.18
N THR A 125 -8.63 0.19 -7.98
CA THR A 125 -9.22 -0.38 -6.77
C THR A 125 -10.46 0.39 -6.32
N VAL A 126 -10.46 1.72 -6.47
CA VAL A 126 -11.58 2.57 -6.08
C VAL A 126 -12.55 2.81 -7.23
N TYR A 127 -12.08 3.07 -8.45
CA TYR A 127 -12.88 3.48 -9.61
C TYR A 127 -13.02 2.36 -10.64
#